data_AF-A0A260VKP1-F1
#
_entry.id   AF-A0A260VKP1-F1
#
_cell.length_a   1.000
_cell.length_b   1.000
_cell.length_c   1.000
_cell.angle_alpha   90.00
_cell.angle_beta   90.00
_cell.angle_gamma   90.00
#
_symmetry.space_group_name_H-M   'P 1'
#
loop_
_entity.id
_entity.type
_entity.pdbx_description
1 polymer ?
#
loop_
_entity_poly.entity_id
_entity_poly.type
_entity_poly.pdbx_seq_one_letter_code
_entity_poly.pdbx_strand_id
1 'polypeptide(L)'
;MRRLARTSILASTAALAAAIGAVALAPAASAEPAPEPVGPLGSVVLESPDLVVTMAAVCDITVEDAPEGGVVALQVKVDNVGADDASNVNVNYGALPGVQGQNTETTIKAGEAATYTVPSVDREWMARPAGAAAFASALDANFLDNITGGLLTHSCIPAPVEEPSA
;
A
#
# COMPACT_ATOMS: atom_id res chain seq x y z
N MET A 1 -11.20 -48.21 -48.68
CA MET A 1 -10.08 -47.38 -48.15
C MET A 1 -10.68 -46.37 -47.20
N ARG A 2 -10.17 -45.98 -46.04
CA ARG A 2 -9.18 -46.44 -45.06
C ARG A 2 -9.53 -45.58 -43.82
N ARG A 3 -9.43 -46.14 -42.60
CA ARG A 3 -9.52 -45.39 -41.33
C ARG A 3 -8.56 -44.20 -41.33
N LEU A 4 -8.89 -43.13 -40.60
CA LEU A 4 -8.03 -42.51 -39.57
C LEU A 4 -8.76 -41.38 -38.85
N ALA A 5 -8.99 -41.59 -37.55
CA ALA A 5 -9.22 -40.53 -36.58
C ALA A 5 -7.92 -39.75 -36.33
N ARG A 6 -8.05 -38.50 -35.87
CA ARG A 6 -7.14 -37.81 -34.93
C ARG A 6 -7.85 -36.52 -34.44
N THR A 7 -8.36 -36.45 -33.21
CA THR A 7 -7.69 -35.90 -31.98
C THR A 7 -6.90 -34.62 -32.29
N SER A 8 -6.98 -33.51 -31.56
CA SER A 8 -7.35 -33.12 -30.19
C SER A 8 -7.23 -31.58 -30.17
N ILE A 9 -7.93 -30.80 -29.35
CA ILE A 9 -7.43 -30.26 -28.08
C ILE A 9 -8.62 -29.51 -27.44
N LEU A 10 -9.18 -30.08 -26.37
CA LEU A 10 -9.91 -29.35 -25.33
C LEU A 10 -9.26 -29.83 -24.04
N ALA A 11 -8.14 -29.20 -23.70
CA ALA A 11 -7.38 -29.51 -22.51
C ALA A 11 -6.82 -28.21 -21.95
N SER A 12 -7.52 -27.64 -20.98
CA SER A 12 -6.96 -27.15 -19.70
C SER A 12 -8.00 -26.32 -18.95
N THR A 13 -9.10 -26.95 -18.54
CA THR A 13 -9.97 -26.45 -17.46
C THR A 13 -10.27 -27.61 -16.51
N ALA A 14 -9.20 -28.19 -15.94
CA ALA A 14 -9.31 -29.18 -14.87
C ALA A 14 -7.95 -29.32 -14.18
N ALA A 15 -7.61 -28.37 -13.30
CA ALA A 15 -6.53 -28.54 -12.33
C ALA A 15 -6.78 -27.68 -11.09
N LEU A 16 -7.92 -27.90 -10.44
CA LEU A 16 -8.08 -27.59 -9.00
C LEU A 16 -9.25 -28.40 -8.42
N ALA A 17 -9.13 -29.73 -8.43
CA ALA A 17 -10.08 -30.61 -7.75
C ALA A 17 -9.37 -31.90 -7.32
N ALA A 18 -8.51 -31.80 -6.30
CA ALA A 18 -7.99 -32.96 -5.59
C ALA A 18 -7.44 -32.53 -4.23
N ALA A 19 -8.33 -32.18 -3.29
CA ALA A 19 -8.12 -32.34 -1.85
C ALA A 19 -9.40 -32.00 -1.07
N ILE A 20 -10.53 -32.62 -1.40
CA ILE A 20 -11.61 -32.79 -0.41
C ILE A 20 -11.85 -34.29 -0.38
N GLY A 21 -11.25 -34.92 0.64
CA GLY A 21 -11.36 -36.34 0.91
C GLY A 21 -12.83 -36.75 1.05
N ALA A 22 -13.09 -37.96 0.58
CA ALA A 22 -14.39 -38.62 0.55
C ALA A 22 -15.22 -38.43 1.82
N VAL A 23 -16.33 -37.70 1.71
CA VAL A 23 -17.49 -37.90 2.60
C VAL A 23 -18.30 -39.04 1.99
N ALA A 24 -17.93 -40.27 2.35
CA ALA A 24 -18.80 -41.41 2.18
C ALA A 24 -20.02 -41.19 3.09
N LEU A 25 -21.20 -40.98 2.50
CA LEU A 25 -22.48 -41.01 3.19
C LEU A 25 -22.74 -42.43 3.70
N ALA A 26 -22.31 -42.72 4.93
CA ALA A 26 -22.77 -43.86 5.71
C ALA A 26 -23.83 -43.39 6.72
N PRO A 27 -24.88 -44.20 6.99
CA PRO A 27 -26.03 -43.77 7.77
C PRO A 27 -25.66 -43.50 9.23
N ALA A 28 -26.21 -42.41 9.77
CA ALA A 28 -26.00 -41.96 11.14
C ALA A 28 -26.48 -43.02 12.15
N ALA A 29 -25.52 -43.65 12.83
CA ALA A 29 -25.74 -44.33 14.09
C ALA A 29 -24.81 -43.68 15.13
N SER A 30 -25.45 -43.10 16.15
CA SER A 30 -24.90 -42.45 17.34
C SER A 30 -23.54 -43.00 17.80
N ALA A 31 -22.52 -42.15 17.78
CA ALA A 31 -21.27 -42.35 18.53
C ALA A 31 -20.80 -40.98 19.07
N GLU A 32 -20.47 -40.93 20.36
CA GLU A 32 -20.00 -39.75 21.10
C GLU A 32 -18.89 -38.96 20.39
N PRO A 33 -18.75 -37.64 20.65
CA PRO A 33 -17.72 -36.83 20.00
C PRO A 33 -16.32 -37.33 20.39
N ALA A 34 -15.53 -37.73 19.40
CA ALA A 34 -14.11 -37.99 19.59
C ALA A 34 -13.39 -36.69 20.00
N PRO A 35 -12.38 -36.75 20.89
CA PRO A 35 -11.62 -35.57 21.27
C PRO A 35 -10.85 -35.02 20.06
N GLU A 36 -10.93 -33.70 19.85
CA GLU A 36 -10.21 -33.05 18.76
C GLU A 36 -8.69 -33.24 18.90
N PRO A 37 -7.96 -33.47 17.79
CA PRO A 37 -6.52 -33.62 17.84
C PRO A 37 -5.88 -32.27 18.17
N VAL A 38 -5.30 -32.18 19.38
CA VAL A 38 -4.41 -31.08 19.77
C VAL A 38 -3.09 -31.25 19.00
N GLY A 39 -3.01 -30.65 17.81
CA GLY A 39 -1.76 -30.53 17.06
C GLY A 39 -0.85 -29.46 17.67
N PRO A 40 0.49 -29.64 17.68
CA PRO A 40 1.42 -28.68 18.25
C PRO A 40 1.71 -27.58 17.22
N LEU A 41 0.74 -26.72 16.98
CA LEU A 41 1.04 -25.38 16.49
C LEU A 41 0.95 -24.48 17.71
N GLY A 42 2.09 -24.28 18.39
CA GLY A 42 2.20 -23.12 19.26
C GLY A 42 1.79 -21.93 18.41
N SER A 43 0.70 -21.26 18.78
CA SER A 43 0.17 -20.15 18.01
C SER A 43 1.24 -19.06 17.99
N VAL A 44 2.02 -19.00 16.91
CA VAL A 44 2.81 -17.81 16.63
C VAL A 44 1.77 -16.78 16.23
N VAL A 45 1.40 -15.92 17.19
CA VAL A 45 0.71 -14.68 16.87
C VAL A 45 1.75 -13.87 16.11
N LEU A 46 1.66 -13.89 14.78
CA LEU A 46 2.42 -12.96 13.96
C LEU A 46 1.81 -11.59 14.24
N GLU A 47 2.57 -10.73 14.92
CA GLU A 47 2.21 -9.33 14.99
C GLU A 47 2.32 -8.76 13.58
N SER A 48 1.31 -7.99 13.23
CA SER A 48 1.19 -7.44 11.91
C SER A 48 1.86 -6.07 11.92
N PRO A 49 2.59 -5.66 10.86
CA PRO A 49 3.15 -4.31 10.80
C PRO A 49 2.04 -3.27 10.95
N ASP A 50 2.38 -2.17 11.59
CA ASP A 50 1.50 -1.03 11.83
C ASP A 50 2.10 0.17 11.10
N LEU A 51 1.42 0.63 10.04
CA LEU A 51 1.91 1.69 9.17
C LEU A 51 1.10 2.97 9.40
N VAL A 52 1.80 4.09 9.53
CA VAL A 52 1.16 5.42 9.62
C VAL A 52 1.52 6.22 8.39
N VAL A 53 0.51 6.65 7.63
CA VAL A 53 0.71 7.49 6.45
C VAL A 53 0.43 8.94 6.80
N THR A 54 1.42 9.79 6.54
CA THR A 54 1.33 11.24 6.69
C THR A 54 1.56 11.93 5.36
N MET A 55 0.83 13.02 5.13
CA MET A 55 0.98 13.88 3.95
C MET A 55 1.27 15.31 4.34
N ALA A 56 2.12 15.95 3.54
CA ALA A 56 2.39 17.38 3.62
C ALA A 56 2.56 17.98 2.22
N ALA A 57 2.38 19.29 2.12
CA ALA A 57 2.84 20.06 0.98
C ALA A 57 4.11 20.81 1.39
N VAL A 58 5.15 20.73 0.56
CA VAL A 58 6.46 21.33 0.80
C VAL A 58 6.93 22.07 -0.45
N CYS A 59 7.95 22.92 -0.32
CA CYS A 59 8.64 23.49 -1.47
C CYS A 59 9.82 22.60 -1.88
N ASP A 60 9.83 22.18 -3.14
CA ASP A 60 10.93 21.46 -3.75
C ASP A 60 11.74 22.39 -4.65
N ILE A 61 12.96 22.68 -4.21
CA ILE A 61 13.95 23.52 -4.91
C ILE A 61 14.94 22.70 -5.74
N THR A 62 14.82 21.36 -5.72
CA THR A 62 15.74 20.45 -6.40
C THR A 62 15.33 20.18 -7.84
N VAL A 63 14.12 20.59 -8.22
CA VAL A 63 13.60 20.48 -9.59
C VAL A 63 14.43 21.38 -10.52
N GLU A 64 14.96 20.78 -11.59
CA GLU A 64 15.70 21.49 -12.62
C GLU A 64 14.82 22.60 -13.25
N ASP A 65 15.41 23.78 -13.45
CA ASP A 65 14.73 24.97 -13.97
C ASP A 65 13.53 25.46 -13.13
N ALA A 66 13.44 25.06 -11.85
CA ALA A 66 12.41 25.59 -10.97
C ALA A 66 12.60 27.10 -10.73
N PRO A 67 11.49 27.86 -10.65
CA PRO A 67 11.53 29.26 -10.22
C PRO A 67 12.15 29.41 -8.83
N GLU A 68 12.63 30.62 -8.50
CA GLU A 68 13.12 30.92 -7.14
C GLU A 68 12.09 30.54 -6.07
N GLY A 69 12.52 29.86 -5.01
CA GLY A 69 11.63 29.30 -3.99
C GLY A 69 11.04 27.92 -4.33
N GLY A 70 11.23 27.45 -5.57
CA GLY A 70 10.85 26.11 -6.01
C GLY A 70 9.39 25.98 -6.46
N VAL A 71 8.96 24.73 -6.57
CA VAL A 71 7.58 24.32 -6.85
C VAL A 71 6.99 23.62 -5.63
N VAL A 72 5.66 23.65 -5.49
CA VAL A 72 5.00 22.87 -4.45
C VAL A 72 5.12 21.38 -4.80
N ALA A 73 5.43 20.54 -3.82
CA ALA A 73 5.51 19.10 -3.94
C ALA A 73 4.61 18.41 -2.93
N LEU A 74 4.04 17.26 -3.32
CA LEU A 74 3.40 16.35 -2.37
C LEU A 74 4.50 15.55 -1.67
N GLN A 75 4.60 15.69 -0.35
CA GLN A 75 5.40 14.79 0.47
C GLN A 75 4.51 13.74 1.12
N VAL A 76 4.85 12.48 0.93
CA VAL A 76 4.21 11.33 1.57
C VAL A 76 5.24 10.64 2.43
N LYS A 77 4.94 10.46 3.70
CA LYS A 77 5.76 9.73 4.65
C LYS A 77 4.99 8.52 5.16
N VAL A 78 5.66 7.37 5.16
CA VAL A 78 5.13 6.11 5.68
C VAL A 78 6.03 5.65 6.79
N ASP A 79 5.54 5.73 8.02
CA ASP A 79 6.24 5.28 9.23
C ASP A 79 5.82 3.85 9.56
N ASN A 80 6.79 2.95 9.80
CA ASN A 80 6.49 1.66 10.42
C ASN A 80 6.61 1.79 11.94
N VAL A 81 5.48 1.92 12.61
CA VAL A 81 5.38 2.03 14.07
C VAL A 81 5.15 0.67 14.75
N GLY A 82 5.01 -0.40 13.96
CA GLY A 82 4.87 -1.76 14.44
C GLY A 82 6.17 -2.34 15.01
N ALA A 83 6.05 -3.49 15.67
CA ALA A 83 7.19 -4.20 16.25
C ALA A 83 8.03 -4.96 15.21
N ASP A 84 7.44 -5.26 14.04
CA ASP A 84 8.04 -6.07 12.99
C ASP A 84 8.28 -5.28 11.69
N ASP A 85 9.18 -5.78 10.85
CA ASP A 85 9.47 -5.20 9.53
C ASP A 85 8.27 -5.32 8.57
N ALA A 86 7.91 -4.22 7.92
CA ALA A 86 6.89 -4.20 6.89
C ALA A 86 7.49 -4.56 5.54
N SER A 87 7.03 -5.65 4.91
CA SER A 87 7.55 -6.14 3.63
C SER A 87 6.58 -5.93 2.47
N ASN A 88 7.15 -5.65 1.29
CA ASN A 88 6.45 -5.36 0.03
C ASN A 88 5.41 -4.24 0.20
N VAL A 89 5.85 -3.08 0.72
CA VAL A 89 4.95 -1.95 0.98
C VAL A 89 4.68 -1.22 -0.33
N ASN A 90 3.42 -1.15 -0.74
CA ASN A 90 2.97 -0.38 -1.90
C ASN A 90 2.27 0.90 -1.44
N VAL A 91 2.74 2.06 -1.92
CA VAL A 91 2.23 3.37 -1.51
C VAL A 91 1.65 4.07 -2.72
N ASN A 92 0.34 4.33 -2.70
CA ASN A 92 -0.38 5.07 -3.73
C ASN A 92 -0.71 6.46 -3.21
N TYR A 93 -0.52 7.49 -4.02
CA TYR A 93 -0.77 8.86 -3.58
C TYR A 93 -1.14 9.77 -4.74
N GLY A 94 -1.73 10.92 -4.40
CA GLY A 94 -1.95 12.00 -5.35
C GLY A 94 -2.47 13.28 -4.70
N ALA A 95 -2.25 14.39 -5.41
CA ALA A 95 -2.86 15.69 -5.18
C ALA A 95 -3.45 16.19 -6.51
N LEU A 96 -4.76 16.40 -6.53
CA LEU A 96 -5.49 16.72 -7.75
C LEU A 96 -5.66 18.24 -7.91
N PRO A 97 -5.42 18.79 -9.11
CA PRO A 97 -5.03 18.10 -10.33
C PRO A 97 -3.52 17.83 -10.41
N GLY A 98 -3.14 16.80 -11.18
CA GLY A 98 -1.83 16.70 -11.82
C GLY A 98 -0.73 15.94 -11.08
N VAL A 99 -0.82 15.76 -9.77
CA VAL A 99 0.16 14.96 -9.01
C VAL A 99 -0.47 13.63 -8.61
N GLN A 100 0.12 12.53 -9.07
CA GLN A 100 -0.33 11.18 -8.73
C GLN A 100 0.79 10.19 -9.01
N GLY A 101 0.89 9.14 -8.20
CA GLY A 101 1.96 8.17 -8.34
C GLY A 101 1.81 6.96 -7.44
N GLN A 102 2.76 6.06 -7.61
CA GLN A 102 2.91 4.87 -6.79
C GLN A 102 4.40 4.60 -6.54
N ASN A 103 4.73 4.29 -5.30
CA ASN A 103 6.05 3.78 -4.91
C ASN A 103 5.91 2.39 -4.32
N THR A 104 6.98 1.60 -4.39
CA THR A 104 7.05 0.29 -3.75
C THR A 104 8.36 0.17 -3.00
N GLU A 105 8.27 -0.16 -1.72
CA GLU A 105 9.42 -0.54 -0.90
C GLU A 105 9.47 -2.04 -0.74
N THR A 106 10.66 -2.60 -0.85
CA THR A 106 10.86 -4.02 -0.52
C THR A 106 10.65 -4.24 0.97
N THR A 107 11.18 -3.35 1.81
CA THR A 107 11.06 -3.42 3.27
C THR A 107 11.13 -2.03 3.89
N ILE A 108 10.28 -1.76 4.88
CA ILE A 108 10.43 -0.66 5.83
C ILE A 108 10.63 -1.29 7.21
N LYS A 109 11.81 -1.13 7.81
CA LYS A 109 12.09 -1.80 9.09
C LYS A 109 11.27 -1.21 10.23
N ALA A 110 11.09 -1.99 11.30
CA ALA A 110 10.43 -1.51 12.51
C ALA A 110 11.10 -0.21 13.03
N GLY A 111 10.31 0.83 13.25
CA GLY A 111 10.76 2.16 13.68
C GLY A 111 11.43 3.02 12.59
N GLU A 112 11.53 2.54 11.35
CA GLU A 112 12.02 3.32 10.21
C GLU A 112 10.85 3.92 9.40
N ALA A 113 11.18 4.88 8.53
CA ALA A 113 10.21 5.53 7.65
C ALA A 113 10.73 5.65 6.21
N ALA A 114 9.82 5.52 5.25
CA ALA A 114 10.06 5.90 3.86
C ALA A 114 9.41 7.26 3.57
N THR A 115 10.08 8.11 2.80
CA THR A 115 9.56 9.44 2.42
C THR A 115 9.69 9.64 0.92
N TYR A 116 8.59 10.04 0.27
CA TYR A 116 8.53 10.36 -1.14
C TYR A 116 8.17 11.83 -1.29
N THR A 117 8.91 12.53 -2.13
CA THR A 117 8.59 13.91 -2.50
C THR A 117 8.32 13.93 -4.01
N VAL A 118 7.12 14.33 -4.38
CA VAL A 118 6.68 14.36 -5.78
C VAL A 118 6.39 15.81 -6.16
N PRO A 119 7.27 16.45 -6.93
CA PRO A 119 7.11 17.83 -7.31
C PRO A 119 5.91 18.00 -8.24
N SER A 120 5.26 19.15 -8.11
CA SER A 120 4.26 19.62 -9.08
C SER A 120 4.87 20.60 -10.06
N VAL A 121 4.06 21.08 -10.99
CA VAL A 121 4.44 22.20 -11.89
C VAL A 121 4.05 23.56 -11.30
N ASP A 122 3.31 23.57 -10.19
CA ASP A 122 2.72 24.77 -9.62
C ASP A 122 3.59 25.32 -8.49
N ARG A 123 3.66 26.64 -8.38
CA ARG A 123 4.33 27.32 -7.26
C ARG A 123 3.43 27.54 -6.04
N GLU A 124 2.14 27.29 -6.19
CA GLU A 124 1.17 27.48 -5.12
C GLU A 124 0.00 26.50 -5.27
N TRP A 125 -0.39 25.90 -4.15
CA TRP A 125 -1.59 25.09 -4.00
C TRP A 125 -2.54 25.77 -3.03
N MET A 126 -3.79 25.94 -3.44
CA MET A 126 -4.86 26.48 -2.60
C MET A 126 -5.93 25.42 -2.45
N ALA A 127 -6.15 24.95 -1.22
CA ALA A 127 -7.15 23.93 -0.88
C ALA A 127 -7.14 22.73 -1.84
N ARG A 128 -5.95 22.23 -2.19
CA ARG A 128 -5.77 21.16 -3.16
C ARG A 128 -6.15 19.80 -2.55
N PRO A 129 -7.14 19.07 -3.10
CA PRO A 129 -7.47 17.74 -2.62
C PRO A 129 -6.32 16.78 -2.81
N ALA A 130 -5.99 16.04 -1.76
CA ALA A 130 -4.90 15.08 -1.80
C ALA A 130 -5.22 13.85 -0.93
N GLY A 131 -4.64 12.72 -1.28
CA GLY A 131 -4.74 11.48 -0.52
C GLY A 131 -3.56 10.54 -0.76
N ALA A 132 -3.30 9.68 0.22
CA ALA A 132 -2.29 8.64 0.15
C ALA A 132 -2.75 7.40 0.91
N ALA A 133 -2.32 6.23 0.45
CA ALA A 133 -2.57 4.96 1.09
C ALA A 133 -1.35 4.04 0.95
N ALA A 134 -0.96 3.38 2.05
CA ALA A 134 0.12 2.39 2.06
C ALA A 134 -0.40 1.00 2.41
N PHE A 135 0.08 -0.04 1.72
CA PHE A 135 -0.32 -1.41 1.96
C PHE A 135 0.90 -2.32 2.04
N ALA A 136 1.06 -3.03 3.14
CA ALA A 136 2.05 -4.11 3.26
C ALA A 136 1.42 -5.47 2.88
N SER A 137 2.27 -6.44 2.53
CA SER A 137 1.82 -7.80 2.22
C SER A 137 1.44 -8.62 3.47
N ALA A 138 1.92 -8.22 4.64
CA ALA A 138 1.45 -8.74 5.92
C ALA A 138 0.10 -8.11 6.27
N LEU A 139 -0.68 -8.76 7.15
CA LEU A 139 -1.89 -8.14 7.74
C LEU A 139 -1.48 -6.78 8.36
N ASP A 140 -2.38 -5.81 8.40
CA ASP A 140 -2.14 -4.52 9.06
C ASP A 140 -3.07 -4.39 10.27
N ALA A 141 -2.50 -4.06 11.42
CA ALA A 141 -3.21 -4.00 12.70
C ALA A 141 -4.14 -2.78 12.74
N ASN A 142 -3.74 -1.69 12.09
CA ASN A 142 -4.43 -0.41 12.09
C ASN A 142 -4.58 0.13 10.66
N PHE A 143 -5.17 -0.67 9.77
CA PHE A 143 -5.40 -0.33 8.35
C PHE A 143 -5.93 1.10 8.08
N LEU A 144 -6.70 1.69 8.99
CA LEU A 144 -7.21 3.06 8.81
C LEU A 144 -6.11 4.13 8.89
N ASP A 145 -5.05 3.90 9.66
CA ASP A 145 -3.92 4.82 9.81
C ASP A 145 -3.00 4.79 8.57
N ASN A 146 -3.14 3.75 7.76
CA ASN A 146 -2.46 3.63 6.48
C ASN A 146 -3.05 4.56 5.40
N ILE A 147 -4.21 5.18 5.66
CA ILE A 147 -4.91 6.01 4.70
C ILE A 147 -4.99 7.42 5.27
N THR A 148 -4.52 8.39 4.50
CA THR A 148 -4.65 9.79 4.86
C THR A 148 -5.12 10.62 3.68
N GLY A 149 -5.85 11.69 3.96
CA GLY A 149 -6.40 12.55 2.93
C GLY A 149 -6.90 13.87 3.49
N GLY A 150 -6.95 14.88 2.64
CA GLY A 150 -7.36 16.22 3.05
C GLY A 150 -7.17 17.26 1.96
N LEU A 151 -7.22 18.53 2.36
CA LEU A 151 -6.95 19.68 1.50
C LEU A 151 -5.60 20.27 1.90
N LEU A 152 -4.68 20.38 0.95
CA LEU A 152 -3.36 20.96 1.16
C LEU A 152 -3.32 22.39 0.61
N THR A 153 -2.75 23.30 1.40
CA THR A 153 -2.50 24.69 0.98
C THR A 153 -1.05 25.03 1.27
N HIS A 154 -0.32 25.51 0.26
CA HIS A 154 1.09 25.85 0.39
C HIS A 154 1.51 26.81 -0.73
N SER A 155 2.39 27.76 -0.44
CA SER A 155 2.92 28.71 -1.42
C SER A 155 4.44 28.74 -1.33
N CYS A 156 5.09 28.51 -2.46
CA CYS A 156 6.55 28.56 -2.63
C CYS A 156 7.02 29.88 -3.26
N ILE A 157 6.13 30.86 -3.35
CA ILE A 157 6.45 32.20 -3.83
C ILE A 157 7.12 32.95 -2.67
N PRO A 158 8.38 33.42 -2.82
CA PRO A 158 9.04 34.19 -1.78
C PRO A 158 8.25 35.43 -1.41
N ALA A 159 8.22 35.78 -0.11
CA ALA A 159 7.67 37.04 0.33
C ALA A 159 8.46 38.20 -0.30
N PRO A 160 7.81 39.32 -0.65
CA PRO A 160 8.53 40.50 -1.12
C PRO A 160 9.51 40.96 -0.04
N VAL A 161 10.73 41.31 -0.45
CA VAL A 161 11.74 41.88 0.45
C VAL A 161 11.22 43.25 0.91
N GLU A 162 10.98 43.43 2.20
CA GLU A 162 10.66 44.75 2.74
C GLU A 162 11.85 45.67 2.51
N GLU A 163 11.66 46.74 1.73
CA GLU A 163 12.66 47.80 1.65
C GLU A 163 12.80 48.45 3.04
N PRO A 164 14.02 48.68 3.53
CA PRO A 164 14.21 49.32 4.82
C PRO A 164 13.54 50.70 4.79
N SER A 165 12.67 50.95 5.77
CA SER A 165 12.06 52.27 5.96
C SER A 165 13.18 53.29 6.19
N ALA A 166 13.32 54.22 5.23
CA ALA A 166 14.27 55.32 5.28
C ALA A 166 13.91 56.37 6.34
#